data_AF-X1HVE4-F1
#
_entry.id   AF-X1HVE4-F1
#
_cell.length_a   1.000
_cell.length_b   1.000
_cell.length_c   1.000
_cell.angle_alpha   90.00
_cell.angle_beta   90.00
_cell.angle_gamma   90.00
#
_symmetry.space_group_name_H-M   'P 1'
#
loop_
_entity.id
_entity.type
_entity.pdbx_description
1 polymer ?
#
loop_
_entity_poly.entity_id
_entity_poly.type
_entity_poly.pdbx_seq_one_letter_code
_entity_poly.pdbx_strand_id
1 'polypeptide(L)'
;MAIKGGYWGKLLCVDLSREETSVATFDEGFARKYLGGVGLAARIIYPSVDKNTNALGPDNVLVFATGAYQAAAIASSGRCIVAAKSPLTGYWGMSLAGGHMGPELKRAGFDAVVITGKAKRPVYLWINDGKAEIRDGSKFWGLETLQVVDALKETVGDTKATVVSIGPAGENLVRLASIVNDKHGFFGRCGLGAVMGSKNLKALVIRGTLKPPIADPDKLKEVYNAVLTKIKAAPFTQANRQDGQAMAVVPREEN
;
A
#
# COMPACT_ATOMS: atom_id res chain seq x y z
N MET A 1 -7.37 -10.54 -23.35
CA MET A 1 -8.60 -10.68 -22.53
C MET A 1 -8.37 -10.00 -21.20
N ALA A 2 -9.38 -9.37 -20.61
CA ALA A 2 -9.28 -8.85 -19.24
C ALA A 2 -9.09 -10.02 -18.26
N ILE A 3 -8.12 -9.91 -17.35
CA ILE A 3 -7.89 -10.92 -16.32
C ILE A 3 -9.13 -10.97 -15.43
N LYS A 4 -9.84 -12.10 -15.42
CA LYS A 4 -10.99 -12.29 -14.54
C LYS A 4 -10.51 -12.75 -13.16
N GLY A 5 -11.08 -12.19 -12.08
CA GLY A 5 -10.79 -12.64 -10.72
C GLY A 5 -10.14 -11.60 -9.80
N GLY A 6 -10.51 -10.32 -9.94
CA GLY A 6 -10.10 -9.25 -9.02
C GLY A 6 -8.82 -8.50 -9.39
N TYR A 7 -8.33 -8.70 -10.62
CA TYR A 7 -7.16 -8.00 -11.17
C TYR A 7 -7.57 -6.94 -12.18
N TRP A 8 -6.87 -5.80 -12.19
CA TRP A 8 -6.94 -4.88 -13.31
C TRP A 8 -5.94 -5.21 -14.42
N GLY A 9 -4.87 -5.93 -14.08
CA GLY A 9 -3.73 -6.13 -14.97
C GLY A 9 -2.91 -4.85 -15.17
N LYS A 10 -2.91 -3.93 -14.19
CA LYS A 10 -2.37 -2.57 -14.34
C LYS A 10 -1.44 -2.18 -13.20
N LEU A 11 -0.26 -1.67 -13.54
CA LEU A 11 0.73 -1.11 -12.64
C LEU A 11 0.85 0.38 -12.94
N LEU A 12 0.63 1.24 -11.94
CA LEU A 12 0.96 2.66 -12.05
C LEU A 12 2.47 2.82 -11.87
N CYS A 13 3.18 3.22 -12.92
CA CYS A 13 4.61 3.48 -12.91
C CYS A 13 4.85 4.98 -12.74
N VAL A 14 5.67 5.36 -11.76
CA VAL A 14 5.98 6.75 -11.42
C VAL A 14 7.49 6.93 -11.39
N ASP A 15 8.01 7.76 -12.30
CA ASP A 15 9.39 8.21 -12.29
C ASP A 15 9.44 9.62 -11.69
N LEU A 16 9.90 9.71 -10.44
CA LEU A 16 9.97 10.98 -9.72
C LEU A 16 11.10 11.89 -10.20
N SER A 17 12.14 11.35 -10.84
CA SER A 17 13.23 12.15 -11.40
C SER A 17 12.80 12.87 -12.66
N ARG A 18 11.96 12.22 -13.48
CA ARG A 18 11.39 12.77 -14.72
C ARG A 18 10.06 13.49 -14.51
N GLU A 19 9.46 13.33 -13.32
CA GLU A 19 8.10 13.80 -13.01
C GLU A 19 7.04 13.23 -13.98
N GLU A 20 7.18 11.94 -14.33
CA GLU A 20 6.31 11.26 -15.29
C GLU A 20 5.51 10.12 -14.63
N THR A 21 4.27 9.93 -15.10
CA THR A 21 3.43 8.78 -14.77
C THR A 21 3.07 8.00 -16.02
N SER A 22 3.05 6.68 -15.93
CA SER A 22 2.63 5.78 -17.01
C SER A 22 1.95 4.54 -16.44
N VAL A 23 1.32 3.76 -17.31
CA VAL A 23 0.65 2.51 -16.91
C VAL A 23 1.27 1.35 -17.67
N ALA A 24 1.90 0.43 -16.94
CA ALA A 24 2.32 -0.86 -17.46
C ALA A 24 1.20 -1.90 -17.24
N THR A 25 1.13 -2.89 -18.12
CA THR A 25 0.16 -3.98 -18.01
C THR A 25 0.83 -5.33 -17.81
N PHE A 26 0.09 -6.28 -17.23
CA PHE A 26 0.50 -7.68 -17.14
C PHE A 26 -0.67 -8.59 -17.52
N ASP A 27 -0.36 -9.84 -17.88
CA ASP A 27 -1.34 -10.82 -18.35
C ASP A 27 -1.75 -11.83 -17.26
N GLU A 28 -2.67 -12.71 -17.61
CA GLU A 28 -3.19 -13.74 -16.70
C GLU A 28 -2.09 -14.74 -16.28
N GLY A 29 -1.13 -15.06 -17.16
CA GLY A 29 -0.02 -15.95 -16.82
C GLY A 29 0.85 -15.36 -15.72
N PHE A 30 1.15 -14.06 -15.82
CA PHE A 30 1.83 -13.31 -14.79
C PHE A 30 1.04 -13.26 -13.48
N ALA A 31 -0.26 -12.97 -13.56
CA ALA A 31 -1.14 -12.96 -12.39
C ALA A 31 -1.19 -14.31 -11.68
N ARG A 32 -1.31 -15.42 -12.42
CA ARG A 32 -1.32 -16.79 -11.87
C ARG A 32 0.01 -17.17 -11.24
N LYS A 33 1.13 -16.77 -11.85
CA LYS A 33 2.46 -17.09 -11.37
C LYS A 33 2.84 -16.35 -10.07
N TYR A 34 2.46 -15.07 -9.98
CA TYR A 34 2.90 -14.20 -8.88
C TYR A 34 1.80 -13.82 -7.90
N LEU A 35 0.55 -14.16 -8.19
CA LEU A 35 -0.68 -13.92 -7.43
C LEU A 35 -1.03 -12.45 -7.13
N GLY A 36 -0.08 -11.60 -6.77
CA GLY A 36 -0.36 -10.26 -6.23
C GLY A 36 0.45 -10.00 -4.97
N GLY A 37 0.23 -8.83 -4.38
CA GLY A 37 0.86 -8.45 -3.13
C GLY A 37 2.38 -8.65 -3.15
N VAL A 38 2.87 -9.53 -2.27
CA VAL A 38 4.30 -9.82 -2.11
C VAL A 38 4.91 -10.39 -3.39
N GLY A 39 4.26 -11.35 -4.05
CA GLY A 39 4.80 -11.98 -5.26
C GLY A 39 4.87 -10.99 -6.42
N LEU A 40 3.85 -10.14 -6.56
CA LEU A 40 3.84 -9.06 -7.54
C LEU A 40 4.97 -8.05 -7.27
N ALA A 41 5.09 -7.57 -6.03
CA ALA A 41 6.14 -6.62 -5.66
C ALA A 41 7.55 -7.21 -5.86
N ALA A 42 7.77 -8.46 -5.46
CA ALA A 42 9.05 -9.15 -5.63
C ALA A 42 9.45 -9.23 -7.10
N ARG A 43 8.51 -9.63 -7.97
CA ARG A 43 8.79 -9.73 -9.41
C ARG A 43 9.00 -8.38 -10.08
N ILE A 44 8.33 -7.31 -9.62
CA ILE A 44 8.54 -5.95 -10.13
C ILE A 44 9.93 -5.44 -9.74
N ILE A 45 10.36 -5.68 -8.51
CA ILE A 45 11.64 -5.16 -7.97
C ILE A 45 12.84 -5.95 -8.51
N TYR A 46 12.71 -7.28 -8.64
CA TYR A 46 13.80 -8.20 -8.97
C TYR A 46 14.69 -7.80 -10.17
N PRO A 47 14.16 -7.31 -11.31
CA PRO A 47 15.00 -6.98 -12.47
C PRO A 47 15.85 -5.72 -12.28
N SER A 48 15.47 -4.82 -11.37
CA SER A 48 16.05 -3.48 -11.26
C SER A 48 16.90 -3.27 -10.02
N VAL A 49 16.81 -4.18 -9.04
CA VAL A 49 17.47 -4.03 -7.74
C VAL A 49 18.38 -5.22 -7.46
N ASP A 50 19.65 -4.94 -7.24
CA ASP A 50 20.69 -5.92 -6.97
C ASP A 50 21.40 -5.66 -5.63
N LYS A 51 22.49 -6.40 -5.38
CA LYS A 51 23.31 -6.25 -4.17
C LYS A 51 23.99 -4.88 -4.06
N ASN A 52 24.26 -4.22 -5.19
CA ASN A 52 24.97 -2.94 -5.27
C ASN A 52 24.03 -1.73 -5.23
N THR A 53 22.73 -1.91 -5.51
CA THR A 53 21.74 -0.82 -5.45
C THR A 53 21.76 -0.14 -4.08
N ASN A 54 21.91 1.19 -4.05
CA ASN A 54 21.81 1.96 -2.83
C ASN A 54 20.34 1.99 -2.34
N ALA A 55 20.07 1.51 -1.12
CA ALA A 55 18.73 1.44 -0.57
C ALA A 55 18.04 2.80 -0.38
N LEU A 56 18.80 3.90 -0.27
CA LEU A 56 18.28 5.27 -0.21
C LEU A 56 18.54 6.05 -1.51
N GLY A 57 18.93 5.34 -2.57
CA GLY A 57 19.21 5.91 -3.88
C GLY A 57 17.97 5.98 -4.79
N PRO A 58 18.06 6.75 -5.88
CA PRO A 58 16.98 6.86 -6.87
C PRO A 58 16.65 5.52 -7.55
N ASP A 59 17.65 4.64 -7.69
CA ASP A 59 17.51 3.34 -8.37
C ASP A 59 16.80 2.27 -7.54
N ASN A 60 16.67 2.45 -6.22
CA ASN A 60 15.86 1.55 -5.41
C ASN A 60 14.39 1.70 -5.80
N VAL A 61 13.70 0.58 -6.03
CA VAL A 61 12.30 0.58 -6.45
C VAL A 61 11.40 0.41 -5.22
N LEU A 62 10.52 1.38 -4.98
CA LEU A 62 9.50 1.31 -3.92
C LEU A 62 8.17 0.90 -4.53
N VAL A 63 7.64 -0.25 -4.11
CA VAL A 63 6.39 -0.81 -4.67
C VAL A 63 5.33 -0.91 -3.58
N PHE A 64 4.18 -0.32 -3.85
CA PHE A 64 2.95 -0.58 -3.12
C PHE A 64 2.10 -1.55 -3.95
N ALA A 65 1.68 -2.68 -3.39
CA ALA A 65 0.95 -3.70 -4.13
C ALA A 65 -0.27 -4.23 -3.39
N THR A 66 -1.27 -4.63 -4.17
CA THR A 66 -2.49 -5.32 -3.74
C THR A 66 -2.55 -6.72 -4.34
N GLY A 67 -3.44 -7.57 -3.83
CA GLY A 67 -3.78 -8.86 -4.42
C GLY A 67 -5.12 -8.82 -5.15
N ALA A 68 -5.65 -10.00 -5.49
CA ALA A 68 -6.95 -10.16 -6.13
C ALA A 68 -8.15 -9.77 -5.24
N TYR A 69 -7.96 -9.71 -3.91
CA TYR A 69 -9.08 -9.73 -2.96
C TYR A 69 -9.51 -8.34 -2.48
N GLN A 70 -8.65 -7.34 -2.61
CA GLN A 70 -8.94 -5.98 -2.19
C GLN A 70 -10.16 -5.45 -2.97
N ALA A 71 -11.03 -4.69 -2.29
CA ALA A 71 -12.29 -4.17 -2.83
C ALA A 71 -13.30 -5.21 -3.36
N ALA A 72 -13.06 -6.52 -3.16
CA ALA A 72 -14.04 -7.58 -3.38
C ALA A 72 -14.84 -7.88 -2.09
N ALA A 73 -15.95 -8.61 -2.21
CA ALA A 73 -16.74 -9.09 -1.08
C ALA A 73 -16.03 -10.26 -0.36
N ILE A 74 -14.87 -9.99 0.24
CA ILE A 74 -14.06 -10.96 0.98
C ILE A 74 -13.78 -10.37 2.37
N ALA A 75 -14.10 -11.13 3.42
CA ALA A 75 -13.85 -10.68 4.78
C ALA A 75 -12.36 -10.44 5.02
N SER A 76 -12.03 -9.34 5.68
CA SER A 76 -10.65 -9.00 6.08
C SER A 76 -9.64 -8.84 4.94
N SER A 77 -10.10 -8.59 3.70
CA SER A 77 -9.23 -8.41 2.52
C SER A 77 -8.61 -7.01 2.37
N GLY A 78 -8.53 -6.23 3.45
CA GLY A 78 -8.00 -4.85 3.42
C GLY A 78 -6.47 -4.74 3.38
N ARG A 79 -5.73 -5.84 3.58
CA ARG A 79 -4.26 -5.78 3.64
C ARG A 79 -3.63 -5.38 2.32
N CYS A 80 -2.54 -4.63 2.40
CA CYS A 80 -1.68 -4.29 1.28
C CYS A 80 -0.22 -4.36 1.73
N ILE A 81 0.70 -4.23 0.78
CA ILE A 81 2.12 -4.46 0.98
C ILE A 81 2.91 -3.29 0.42
N VAL A 82 3.97 -2.90 1.12
CA VAL A 82 5.05 -2.06 0.59
C VAL A 82 6.34 -2.86 0.61
N ALA A 83 7.11 -2.79 -0.47
CA ALA A 83 8.41 -3.42 -0.57
C ALA A 83 9.44 -2.54 -1.28
N ALA A 84 10.71 -2.71 -0.89
CA ALA A 84 11.91 -2.14 -1.51
C ALA A 84 13.15 -2.88 -1.00
N LYS A 85 14.35 -2.52 -1.46
CA LYS A 85 15.57 -2.85 -0.70
C LYS A 85 15.58 -2.05 0.61
N SER A 86 15.71 -2.74 1.74
CA SER A 86 15.66 -2.11 3.05
C SER A 86 16.96 -1.32 3.34
N PRO A 87 16.87 -0.06 3.79
CA PRO A 87 18.03 0.70 4.26
C PRO A 87 18.53 0.25 5.64
N LEU A 88 17.72 -0.52 6.38
CA LEU A 88 18.10 -1.07 7.68
C LEU A 88 18.94 -2.33 7.53
N THR A 89 18.53 -3.24 6.66
CA THR A 89 19.14 -4.58 6.56
C THR A 89 19.98 -4.77 5.31
N GLY A 90 19.80 -3.95 4.26
CA GLY A 90 20.44 -4.14 2.96
C GLY A 90 19.81 -5.25 2.10
N TYR A 91 18.79 -5.95 2.60
CA TYR A 91 18.11 -7.06 1.92
C TYR A 91 16.70 -6.68 1.46
N TRP A 92 15.94 -7.66 0.97
CA TRP A 92 14.50 -7.54 0.72
C TRP A 92 13.78 -7.01 1.97
N GLY A 93 13.18 -5.84 1.85
CA GLY A 93 12.35 -5.23 2.88
C GLY A 93 10.90 -5.25 2.45
N MET A 94 10.03 -5.85 3.28
CA MET A 94 8.60 -5.77 3.10
C MET A 94 7.87 -5.47 4.40
N SER A 95 6.76 -4.76 4.30
CA SER A 95 5.83 -4.56 5.41
C SER A 95 4.41 -4.59 4.89
N LEU A 96 3.48 -5.02 5.75
CA LEU A 96 2.06 -5.05 5.44
C LEU A 96 1.30 -4.12 6.38
N ALA A 97 0.25 -3.50 5.87
CA ALA A 97 -0.69 -2.71 6.67
C ALA A 97 -2.13 -3.09 6.30
N GLY A 98 -3.02 -3.02 7.29
CA GLY A 98 -4.45 -2.89 7.06
C GLY A 98 -4.82 -1.44 6.76
N GLY A 99 -6.11 -1.11 6.82
CA GLY A 99 -6.64 0.21 6.48
C GLY A 99 -7.18 0.27 5.05
N HIS A 100 -7.29 1.48 4.48
CA HIS A 100 -8.06 1.69 3.25
C HIS A 100 -7.23 1.70 1.97
N MET A 101 -5.90 1.80 2.04
CA MET A 101 -5.02 1.85 0.86
C MET A 101 -5.29 0.71 -0.12
N GLY A 102 -5.35 -0.54 0.36
CA GLY A 102 -5.55 -1.70 -0.50
C GLY A 102 -6.86 -1.61 -1.30
N PRO A 103 -8.02 -1.49 -0.63
CA PRO A 103 -9.30 -1.28 -1.29
C PRO A 103 -9.35 -0.03 -2.19
N GLU A 104 -8.88 1.13 -1.74
CA GLU A 104 -8.94 2.36 -2.55
C GLU A 104 -8.03 2.30 -3.77
N LEU A 105 -6.82 1.74 -3.66
CA LEU A 105 -5.95 1.54 -4.84
C LEU A 105 -6.60 0.59 -5.85
N LYS A 106 -7.22 -0.49 -5.36
CA LYS A 106 -7.94 -1.40 -6.24
C LYS A 106 -9.13 -0.69 -6.89
N ARG A 107 -9.92 0.09 -6.16
CA ARG A 107 -11.02 0.87 -6.74
C ARG A 107 -10.53 1.98 -7.66
N ALA A 108 -9.30 2.45 -7.51
CA ALA A 108 -8.68 3.41 -8.40
C ALA A 108 -8.16 2.77 -9.70
N GLY A 109 -8.34 1.46 -9.90
CA GLY A 109 -8.03 0.80 -11.18
C GLY A 109 -6.62 0.23 -11.30
N PHE A 110 -5.89 0.10 -10.19
CA PHE A 110 -4.50 -0.38 -10.19
C PHE A 110 -4.29 -1.59 -9.28
N ASP A 111 -3.34 -2.45 -9.63
CA ASP A 111 -2.89 -3.57 -8.80
C ASP A 111 -1.64 -3.20 -7.97
N ALA A 112 -0.82 -2.28 -8.48
CA ALA A 112 0.35 -1.75 -7.78
C ALA A 112 0.69 -0.31 -8.21
N VAL A 113 1.45 0.38 -7.37
CA VAL A 113 2.16 1.63 -7.65
C VAL A 113 3.66 1.35 -7.54
N VAL A 114 4.41 1.62 -8.59
CA VAL A 114 5.85 1.37 -8.74
C VAL A 114 6.55 2.71 -8.82
N ILE A 115 7.42 3.00 -7.86
CA ILE A 115 8.03 4.31 -7.69
C ILE A 115 9.54 4.20 -7.84
N THR A 116 10.08 4.94 -8.81
CA THR A 116 11.51 5.05 -9.11
C THR A 116 11.95 6.51 -9.08
N GLY A 117 13.26 6.74 -9.13
CA GLY A 117 13.83 8.08 -9.15
C GLY A 117 13.70 8.80 -7.81
N LYS A 118 13.93 10.11 -7.85
CA LYS A 118 13.84 11.04 -6.72
C LYS A 118 13.37 12.41 -7.23
N ALA A 119 12.33 12.96 -6.61
CA ALA A 119 11.83 14.28 -6.96
C ALA A 119 12.81 15.38 -6.51
N LYS A 120 12.88 16.49 -7.25
CA LYS A 120 13.76 17.64 -6.93
C LYS A 120 13.34 18.38 -5.65
N ARG A 121 12.06 18.28 -5.28
CA ARG A 121 11.42 18.88 -4.10
C ARG A 121 10.43 17.88 -3.50
N PRO A 122 9.92 18.11 -2.28
CA PRO A 122 8.83 17.31 -1.73
C PRO A 122 7.61 17.27 -2.66
N VAL A 123 7.10 16.07 -2.93
CA VAL A 123 5.90 15.83 -3.75
C VAL A 123 4.94 14.86 -3.08
N TYR A 124 3.69 14.85 -3.51
CA TYR A 124 2.75 13.76 -3.24
C TYR A 124 2.10 13.27 -4.53
N LEU A 125 1.63 12.03 -4.53
CA LEU A 125 0.86 11.46 -5.64
C LEU A 125 -0.63 11.59 -5.37
N TRP A 126 -1.38 12.17 -6.30
CA TRP A 126 -2.84 12.10 -6.31
C TRP A 126 -3.29 11.06 -7.32
N ILE A 127 -3.88 9.96 -6.84
CA ILE A 127 -4.35 8.84 -7.64
C ILE A 127 -5.88 8.82 -7.57
N ASN A 128 -6.53 9.02 -8.71
CA ASN A 128 -7.99 9.08 -8.80
C ASN A 128 -8.47 8.36 -10.07
N ASP A 129 -9.22 7.26 -9.89
CA ASP A 129 -9.91 6.51 -10.96
C ASP A 129 -9.11 6.35 -12.27
N GLY A 130 -8.00 5.63 -12.18
CA GLY A 130 -7.15 5.28 -13.33
C GLY A 130 -6.17 6.36 -13.76
N LYS A 131 -6.17 7.52 -13.09
CA LYS A 131 -5.24 8.63 -13.34
C LYS A 131 -4.36 8.89 -12.12
N ALA A 132 -3.17 9.42 -12.37
CA ALA A 132 -2.24 9.82 -11.31
C ALA A 132 -1.50 11.09 -11.68
N GLU A 133 -1.35 11.99 -10.72
CA GLU A 133 -0.64 13.26 -10.84
C GLU A 133 0.42 13.38 -9.74
N ILE A 134 1.60 13.88 -10.11
CA ILE A 134 2.63 14.30 -9.15
C ILE A 134 2.37 15.76 -8.81
N ARG A 135 2.12 16.06 -7.54
CA ARG A 135 1.74 17.39 -7.05
C ARG A 135 2.73 17.90 -6.01
N ASP A 136 2.82 19.22 -5.84
CA ASP A 136 3.68 19.82 -4.82
C ASP A 136 3.32 19.35 -3.41
N GLY A 137 4.31 18.81 -2.70
CA GLY A 137 4.18 18.31 -1.35
C GLY A 137 4.84 19.21 -0.31
N SER A 138 5.41 20.35 -0.72
CA SER A 138 6.30 21.17 0.11
C SER A 138 5.60 21.66 1.38
N LYS A 139 4.32 22.05 1.27
CA LYS A 139 3.52 22.50 2.42
C LYS A 139 3.23 21.42 3.47
N PHE A 140 3.41 20.14 3.13
CA PHE A 140 3.17 19.03 4.04
C PHE A 140 4.46 18.46 4.63
N TRP A 141 5.62 18.84 4.08
CA TRP A 141 6.92 18.40 4.59
C TRP A 141 7.14 18.96 5.99
N GLY A 142 7.63 18.12 6.91
CA GLY A 142 7.78 18.45 8.33
C GLY A 142 6.53 18.21 9.18
N LEU A 143 5.36 17.99 8.57
CA LEU A 143 4.13 17.72 9.33
C LEU A 143 4.07 16.28 9.84
N GLU A 144 3.46 16.11 11.01
CA GLU A 144 3.16 14.80 11.60
C GLU A 144 2.11 14.05 10.77
N THR A 145 2.21 12.73 10.75
CA THR A 145 1.42 11.87 9.84
C THR A 145 -0.09 12.10 9.94
N LEU A 146 -0.64 12.30 11.15
CA LEU A 146 -2.06 12.57 11.36
C LEU A 146 -2.48 13.92 10.77
N GLN A 147 -1.64 14.95 10.91
CA GLN A 147 -1.87 16.28 10.32
C GLN A 147 -1.81 16.22 8.80
N VAL A 148 -0.87 15.43 8.25
CA VAL A 148 -0.74 15.20 6.81
C VAL A 148 -2.01 14.56 6.24
N VAL A 149 -2.61 13.60 6.94
CA VAL A 149 -3.86 12.96 6.53
C VAL A 149 -4.99 13.97 6.40
N ASP A 150 -5.18 14.81 7.43
CA ASP A 150 -6.26 15.80 7.42
C ASP A 150 -6.03 16.87 6.35
N ALA A 151 -4.81 17.43 6.30
CA ALA A 151 -4.46 18.48 5.36
C ALA A 151 -4.52 18.02 3.89
N LEU A 152 -4.15 16.77 3.59
CA LEU A 152 -4.24 16.24 2.23
C LEU A 152 -5.68 15.95 1.81
N LYS A 153 -6.52 15.41 2.70
CA LYS A 153 -7.95 15.21 2.42
C LYS A 153 -8.66 16.53 2.14
N GLU A 154 -8.35 17.56 2.91
CA GLU A 154 -8.84 18.93 2.67
C GLU A 154 -8.33 19.47 1.33
N THR A 155 -7.02 19.32 1.06
CA THR A 155 -6.40 19.82 -0.18
C THR A 155 -7.00 19.18 -1.44
N VAL A 156 -7.35 17.90 -1.40
CA VAL A 156 -8.01 17.23 -2.54
C VAL A 156 -9.53 17.37 -2.53
N GLY A 157 -10.11 17.94 -1.48
CA GLY A 157 -11.55 18.13 -1.33
C GLY A 157 -12.35 16.84 -1.17
N ASP A 158 -11.73 15.75 -0.73
CA ASP A 158 -12.40 14.45 -0.58
C ASP A 158 -12.00 13.75 0.73
N THR A 159 -12.93 13.74 1.69
CA THR A 159 -12.74 13.10 3.00
C THR A 159 -12.68 11.57 2.92
N LYS A 160 -13.19 10.98 1.83
CA LYS A 160 -13.15 9.52 1.57
C LYS A 160 -11.85 9.09 0.91
N ALA A 161 -11.03 10.03 0.43
CA ALA A 161 -9.69 9.69 -0.02
C ALA A 161 -8.89 9.06 1.11
N THR A 162 -8.04 8.08 0.77
CA THR A 162 -7.08 7.49 1.69
C THR A 162 -5.74 8.19 1.54
N VAL A 163 -5.05 8.43 2.66
CA VAL A 163 -3.72 9.04 2.66
C VAL A 163 -2.70 8.05 3.19
N VAL A 164 -1.64 7.82 2.43
CA VAL A 164 -0.51 6.97 2.82
C VAL A 164 0.73 7.83 2.85
N SER A 165 1.26 8.11 4.03
CA SER A 165 2.25 9.17 4.23
C SER A 165 3.42 8.77 5.13
N ILE A 166 4.48 9.56 5.04
CA ILE A 166 5.58 9.56 6.01
C ILE A 166 5.49 10.77 6.93
N GLY A 167 6.00 10.64 8.15
CA GLY A 167 6.25 11.75 9.06
C GLY A 167 7.71 12.21 9.02
N PRO A 168 8.11 13.07 9.96
CA PRO A 168 9.48 13.59 10.05
C PRO A 168 10.56 12.50 10.10
N ALA A 169 10.27 11.33 10.68
CA ALA A 169 11.22 10.22 10.70
C ALA A 169 11.55 9.69 9.29
N GLY A 170 10.56 9.62 8.39
CA GLY A 170 10.78 9.20 7.00
C GLY A 170 11.54 10.26 6.21
N GLU A 171 11.17 11.53 6.40
CA GLU A 171 11.82 12.69 5.78
C GLU A 171 13.30 12.79 6.15
N ASN A 172 13.62 12.52 7.42
CA ASN A 172 14.98 12.51 7.96
C ASN A 172 15.70 11.16 7.79
N LEU A 173 15.15 10.26 6.97
CA LEU A 173 15.78 8.98 6.59
C LEU A 173 16.11 8.05 7.78
N VAL A 174 15.34 8.12 8.87
CA VAL A 174 15.50 7.22 10.02
C VAL A 174 15.33 5.78 9.53
N ARG A 175 16.33 4.92 9.72
CA ARG A 175 16.35 3.54 9.15
C ARG A 175 15.20 2.65 9.61
N LEU A 176 14.45 3.05 10.64
CA LEU A 176 13.30 2.36 11.20
C LEU A 176 11.96 3.01 10.80
N ALA A 177 11.98 4.09 10.01
CA ALA A 177 10.81 4.89 9.74
C ALA A 177 9.70 4.08 9.07
N SER A 178 8.49 4.23 9.59
CA SER A 178 7.28 3.61 9.05
C SER A 178 6.66 4.46 7.95
N ILE A 179 5.80 3.82 7.14
CA ILE A 179 4.79 4.51 6.32
C ILE A 179 3.44 4.29 7.01
N VAL A 180 2.65 5.35 7.14
CA VAL A 180 1.34 5.31 7.80
C VAL A 180 0.25 5.30 6.73
N ASN A 181 -0.75 4.43 6.90
CA ASN A 181 -1.95 4.32 6.08
C ASN A 181 -3.14 4.86 6.89
N ASP A 182 -3.66 6.00 6.46
CA ASP A 182 -4.57 6.87 7.21
C ASP A 182 -4.00 7.19 8.61
N LYS A 183 -4.77 6.94 9.67
CA LYS A 183 -4.39 7.21 11.06
C LYS A 183 -4.16 5.94 11.89
N HIS A 184 -4.23 4.75 11.28
CA HIS A 184 -4.32 3.48 12.02
C HIS A 184 -3.61 2.29 11.38
N GLY A 185 -3.33 2.32 10.07
CA GLY A 185 -2.52 1.30 9.41
C GLY A 185 -1.04 1.68 9.41
N PHE A 186 -0.15 0.72 9.65
CA PHE A 186 1.29 0.98 9.69
C PHE A 186 2.08 -0.05 8.90
N PHE A 187 2.85 0.42 7.93
CA PHE A 187 3.97 -0.31 7.36
C PHE A 187 5.19 -0.08 8.27
N GLY A 188 5.18 -0.76 9.42
CA GLY A 188 6.01 -0.40 10.58
C GLY A 188 7.45 -0.92 10.58
N ARG A 189 7.86 -1.74 9.62
CA ARG A 189 9.18 -2.40 9.63
C ARG A 189 9.95 -2.20 8.33
N CYS A 190 11.23 -2.57 8.37
CA CYS A 190 12.16 -2.58 7.24
C CYS A 190 12.58 -1.19 6.72
N GLY A 191 12.24 -0.10 7.41
CA GLY A 191 12.71 1.25 7.06
C GLY A 191 12.14 1.80 5.77
N LEU A 192 10.97 1.32 5.33
CA LEU A 192 10.38 1.71 4.04
C LEU A 192 9.94 3.19 4.03
N GLY A 193 9.67 3.78 5.21
CA GLY A 193 9.44 5.23 5.33
C GLY A 193 10.67 6.06 4.97
N ALA A 194 11.88 5.58 5.29
CA ALA A 194 13.11 6.24 4.87
C ALA A 194 13.36 6.10 3.37
N VAL A 195 12.99 4.96 2.76
CA VAL A 195 13.04 4.80 1.29
C VAL A 195 12.11 5.82 0.64
N MET A 196 10.87 5.93 1.11
CA MET A 196 9.90 6.90 0.59
C MET A 196 10.39 8.35 0.75
N GLY A 197 10.93 8.70 1.92
CA GLY A 197 11.51 10.02 2.19
C GLY A 197 12.75 10.32 1.34
N SER A 198 13.62 9.33 1.08
CA SER A 198 14.81 9.51 0.23
C SER A 198 14.50 9.95 -1.19
N LYS A 199 13.28 9.64 -1.64
CA LYS A 199 12.73 9.99 -2.96
C LYS A 199 12.02 11.35 -2.98
N ASN A 200 12.00 12.08 -1.85
CA ASN A 200 11.20 13.28 -1.64
C ASN A 200 9.70 13.07 -1.83
N LEU A 201 9.20 11.85 -1.61
CA LEU A 201 7.78 11.53 -1.73
C LEU A 201 7.14 11.57 -0.35
N LYS A 202 6.28 12.56 -0.11
CA LYS A 202 5.61 12.75 1.18
C LYS A 202 4.42 11.82 1.37
N ALA A 203 3.61 11.62 0.33
CA ALA A 203 2.39 10.83 0.42
C ALA A 203 1.89 10.27 -0.91
N LEU A 204 1.07 9.22 -0.82
CA LEU A 204 0.10 8.82 -1.83
C LEU A 204 -1.28 9.19 -1.29
N VAL A 205 -2.07 9.92 -2.06
CA VAL A 205 -3.47 10.21 -1.78
C VAL A 205 -4.28 9.49 -2.85
N ILE A 206 -5.18 8.61 -2.43
CA ILE A 206 -5.82 7.64 -3.31
C ILE A 206 -7.33 7.74 -3.14
N ARG A 207 -8.03 7.89 -4.26
CA ARG A 207 -9.47 7.80 -4.33
C ARG A 207 -9.89 6.85 -5.45
N GLY A 208 -10.73 5.87 -5.11
CA GLY A 208 -11.22 4.89 -6.07
C GLY A 208 -12.73 4.69 -5.99
N THR A 209 -13.40 4.72 -7.13
CA THR A 209 -14.84 4.47 -7.27
C THR A 209 -15.17 3.29 -8.18
N LEU A 210 -14.17 2.75 -8.89
CA LEU A 210 -14.37 1.63 -9.80
C LEU A 210 -14.63 0.32 -9.05
N LYS A 211 -15.32 -0.60 -9.72
CA LYS A 211 -15.57 -1.95 -9.22
C LYS A 211 -14.58 -2.92 -9.87
N PRO A 212 -13.76 -3.66 -9.09
CA PRO A 212 -12.82 -4.62 -9.68
C PRO A 212 -13.57 -5.75 -10.42
N PRO A 213 -12.99 -6.32 -11.48
CA PRO A 213 -13.64 -7.37 -12.26
C PRO A 213 -13.66 -8.70 -11.49
N ILE A 214 -14.82 -9.02 -10.90
CA ILE A 214 -15.04 -10.29 -10.20
C ILE A 214 -15.49 -11.36 -11.20
N ALA A 215 -14.90 -12.54 -11.13
CA ALA A 215 -15.19 -13.63 -12.08
C ALA A 215 -16.63 -14.17 -11.93
N ASP A 216 -17.08 -14.36 -10.69
CA ASP A 216 -18.42 -14.82 -10.33
C ASP A 216 -18.90 -14.08 -9.05
N PRO A 217 -19.62 -12.96 -9.20
CA PRO A 217 -20.06 -12.14 -8.06
C PRO A 217 -21.05 -12.87 -7.13
N ASP A 218 -21.93 -13.69 -7.70
CA ASP A 218 -22.98 -14.39 -6.94
C ASP A 218 -22.36 -15.51 -6.10
N LYS A 219 -21.47 -16.31 -6.70
CA LYS A 219 -20.74 -17.34 -5.96
C LYS A 219 -19.83 -16.74 -4.90
N LEU A 220 -19.18 -15.61 -5.19
CA LEU A 220 -18.37 -14.92 -4.21
C LEU A 220 -19.22 -14.46 -3.01
N LYS A 221 -20.41 -13.93 -3.25
CA LYS A 221 -21.33 -13.50 -2.18
C LYS A 221 -21.84 -14.67 -1.35
N GLU A 222 -22.15 -15.81 -1.97
CA GLU A 222 -22.51 -17.05 -1.27
C GLU A 222 -21.38 -17.51 -0.33
N VAL A 223 -20.16 -17.60 -0.86
CA VAL A 223 -18.96 -17.99 -0.09
C VAL A 223 -18.68 -16.99 1.03
N TYR A 224 -18.78 -15.70 0.75
CA TYR A 224 -18.61 -14.64 1.73
C TYR A 224 -19.57 -14.80 2.91
N ASN A 225 -20.86 -15.03 2.66
CA ASN A 225 -21.85 -15.23 3.71
C ASN A 225 -21.53 -16.48 4.54
N ALA A 226 -21.17 -17.59 3.89
CA ALA A 226 -20.80 -18.82 4.59
C ALA A 226 -19.55 -18.65 5.48
N VAL A 227 -18.53 -17.95 4.99
CA VAL A 227 -17.30 -17.64 5.75
C VAL A 227 -17.59 -16.66 6.89
N LEU A 228 -18.39 -15.62 6.65
CA LEU A 228 -18.71 -14.60 7.64
C LEU A 228 -19.46 -15.20 8.85
N THR A 229 -20.38 -16.13 8.61
CA THR A 229 -21.07 -16.87 9.68
C THR A 229 -20.07 -17.60 10.57
N LYS A 230 -19.10 -18.31 9.97
CA LYS A 230 -18.04 -19.01 10.72
C LYS A 230 -17.14 -18.05 11.49
N ILE A 231 -16.72 -16.94 10.88
CA ILE A 231 -15.89 -15.91 11.53
C ILE A 231 -16.61 -15.35 12.76
N LYS A 232 -17.89 -14.98 12.64
CA LYS A 232 -18.67 -14.40 13.75
C LYS A 232 -18.89 -15.39 14.90
N ALA A 233 -18.99 -16.68 14.60
CA ALA A 233 -19.18 -17.72 15.60
C ALA A 233 -17.87 -18.16 16.30
N ALA A 234 -16.69 -17.82 15.75
CA ALA A 234 -15.42 -18.25 16.31
C ALA A 234 -15.15 -17.59 17.69
N PRO A 235 -14.73 -18.35 18.72
CA PRO A 235 -14.41 -17.81 20.05
C PRO A 235 -13.36 -16.68 20.00
N PHE A 236 -12.33 -16.85 19.16
CA PHE A 236 -11.32 -15.83 18.93
C PHE A 236 -11.90 -14.47 18.51
N THR A 237 -12.96 -14.46 17.70
CA THR A 237 -13.60 -13.21 17.24
C THR A 237 -14.31 -12.48 18.37
N GLN A 238 -14.85 -13.21 19.35
CA GLN A 238 -15.52 -12.60 20.51
C GLN A 238 -14.49 -11.93 21.42
N ALA A 239 -13.43 -12.65 21.78
CA ALA A 239 -12.35 -12.12 22.62
C ALA A 239 -11.63 -10.94 21.94
N ASN A 240 -11.22 -11.11 20.67
CA ASN A 240 -10.53 -10.04 19.93
C ASN A 240 -11.44 -8.82 19.66
N ARG A 241 -12.77 -8.94 19.76
CA ARG A 241 -13.67 -7.76 19.70
C ARG A 241 -13.62 -6.94 20.99
N GLN A 242 -13.51 -7.60 22.13
CA GLN A 242 -13.49 -6.94 23.44
C GLN A 242 -12.12 -6.31 23.69
N ASP A 243 -11.06 -7.08 23.47
CA ASP A 243 -9.71 -6.73 23.95
C ASP A 243 -8.74 -6.39 22.82
N GLY A 244 -9.13 -6.61 21.57
CA GLY A 244 -8.23 -6.47 20.42
C GLY A 244 -7.04 -7.43 20.50
N GLN A 245 -5.92 -7.04 19.88
CA GLN A 245 -4.69 -7.84 19.91
C GLN A 245 -4.03 -7.89 21.30
N ALA A 246 -4.43 -7.01 22.23
CA ALA A 246 -3.92 -7.02 23.60
C ALA A 246 -4.34 -8.28 24.37
N MET A 247 -5.34 -9.03 23.89
CA MET A 247 -5.69 -10.35 24.44
C MET A 247 -4.53 -11.36 24.46
N ALA A 248 -3.48 -11.13 23.65
CA ALA A 248 -2.30 -11.97 23.62
C ALA A 248 -1.31 -11.66 24.77
N VAL A 249 -1.55 -10.60 25.55
CA VAL A 249 -0.77 -10.28 26.74
C VAL A 249 -1.27 -11.17 27.87
N VAL A 250 -0.43 -12.10 28.32
CA VAL A 250 -0.68 -12.89 29.54
C VAL A 250 -0.17 -12.06 30.73
N PRO A 251 -1.02 -11.72 31.72
CA PRO A 251 -0.59 -11.05 32.94
C PRO A 251 0.55 -11.83 33.60
N ARG A 252 1.55 -11.11 34.10
CA ARG A 252 2.75 -11.74 34.69
C ARG A 252 2.40 -12.60 35.90
N GLU A 253 1.35 -12.24 36.61
CA GLU A 253 0.82 -12.89 37.80
C GLU A 253 0.20 -14.27 37.51
N GLU A 254 -0.03 -14.61 36.23
CA GLU A 254 -0.60 -15.88 35.77
C GLU A 254 0.44 -16.86 35.20
N ASN A 255 1.73 -16.48 35.18
CA ASN A 255 2.88 -17.32 34.78
C ASN A 255 3.70 -17.77 36.00
#